data_AF-R9K2I0-F1
#
_entry.id   AF-R9K2I0-F1
#
_cell.length_a   1.000
_cell.length_b   1.000
_cell.length_c   1.000
_cell.angle_alpha   90.00
_cell.angle_beta   90.00
_cell.angle_gamma   90.00
#
_symmetry.space_group_name_H-M   'P 1'
#
loop_
_entity.id
_entity.type
_entity.pdbx_description
1 polymer ?
#
loop_
_entity_poly.entity_id
_entity_poly.type
_entity_poly.pdbx_seq_one_letter_code
_entity_poly.pdbx_strand_id
1 'polypeptide(L)' 'MQMAAFSAKCPYEIGDRVVVLEVAGKNENGVMYTQREGVITDIACTHYIKTGKIIFTYELNGSGRYERIMTIKESGLTV' A
#
# COMPACT_ATOMS: atom_id res chain seq x y z
N MET A 1 7.03 -5.31 -31.88
CA MET A 1 7.12 -5.08 -30.42
C MET A 1 7.38 -6.41 -29.75
N GLN A 2 8.29 -6.48 -28.78
CA GLN A 2 8.52 -7.72 -28.02
C GLN A 2 7.50 -7.75 -26.88
N MET A 3 6.73 -8.84 -26.78
CA MET A 3 5.72 -8.96 -25.72
C MET A 3 6.39 -9.23 -24.38
N ALA A 4 6.01 -8.48 -23.35
CA ALA A 4 6.33 -8.76 -21.97
C ALA A 4 5.02 -9.05 -21.22
N ALA A 5 4.98 -10.18 -20.52
CA ALA A 5 3.88 -10.56 -19.65
C ALA A 5 4.39 -10.62 -18.21
N PHE A 6 3.50 -10.38 -17.25
CA PHE A 6 3.79 -10.55 -15.84
C PHE A 6 2.59 -11.16 -15.13
N SER A 7 2.87 -11.84 -14.02
CA SER A 7 1.86 -12.34 -13.09
C SER A 7 2.18 -11.77 -11.72
N ALA A 8 1.15 -11.27 -11.04
CA ALA A 8 1.27 -10.66 -9.73
C ALA A 8 0.12 -11.14 -8.86
N LYS A 9 0.40 -11.41 -7.58
CA LYS A 9 -0.63 -11.73 -6.58
C LYS A 9 -0.88 -10.50 -5.73
N CYS A 10 -2.10 -9.96 -5.82
CA CYS A 10 -2.52 -8.88 -4.93
C CYS A 10 -2.70 -9.43 -3.51
N PRO A 11 -2.21 -8.73 -2.47
CA PRO A 11 -2.38 -9.18 -1.08
C PRO A 11 -3.77 -8.88 -0.50
N TYR A 12 -4.58 -8.04 -1.15
CA TYR A 12 -5.92 -7.65 -0.68
C TYR A 12 -6.95 -7.73 -1.82
N GLU A 13 -8.22 -7.68 -1.44
CA GLU A 13 -9.38 -7.66 -2.34
C GLU A 13 -10.23 -6.39 -2.15
N ILE A 14 -11.06 -6.08 -3.15
CA ILE A 14 -12.04 -4.98 -3.04
C ILE A 14 -13.08 -5.37 -1.97
N GLY A 15 -13.34 -4.47 -1.04
CA GLY A 15 -14.22 -4.70 0.11
C GLY A 15 -13.48 -5.07 1.40
N ASP A 16 -12.19 -5.37 1.34
CA ASP A 16 -11.38 -5.63 2.54
C ASP A 16 -11.30 -4.39 3.43
N ARG A 17 -11.42 -4.61 4.75
CA ARG A 17 -11.14 -3.60 5.77
C ARG A 17 -9.67 -3.67 6.18
N VAL A 18 -8.99 -2.54 6.11
CA VAL A 18 -7.55 -2.43 6.38
C VAL A 18 -7.27 -1.31 7.37
N VAL A 19 -6.18 -1.47 8.13
CA VAL A 19 -5.59 -0.41 8.95
C VAL A 19 -4.34 0.09 8.23
N VAL A 20 -4.30 1.38 7.91
CA VAL A 20 -3.15 2.04 7.29
C VAL A 20 -2.41 2.85 8.34
N LEU A 21 -1.08 2.73 8.31
CA LEU A 21 -0.17 3.56 9.09
C LEU A 21 0.14 4.84 8.31
N GLU A 22 -0.23 5.97 8.87
CA GLU A 22 0.13 7.29 8.36
C GLU A 22 1.19 7.91 9.25
N VAL A 23 2.17 8.60 8.66
CA VAL A 23 3.16 9.35 9.44
C VAL A 23 2.47 10.56 10.07
N ALA A 24 2.39 10.57 11.40
CA ALA A 24 1.81 11.67 12.17
C ALA A 24 2.83 12.78 12.48
N GLY A 25 4.13 12.47 12.41
CA GLY A 25 5.21 13.42 12.65
C GLY A 25 6.50 12.74 13.09
N LYS A 26 7.45 13.53 13.58
CA LYS A 26 8.72 13.04 14.15
C LYS A 26 8.91 13.65 15.54
N ASN A 27 9.21 12.82 16.54
CA ASN A 27 9.61 13.25 17.87
C ASN A 27 11.09 12.88 18.13
N GLU A 28 11.58 13.21 19.32
CA GLU A 28 12.95 12.89 19.76
C GLU A 28 13.24 11.38 19.75
N ASN A 29 12.20 10.54 19.84
CA ASN A 29 12.28 9.08 19.88
C ASN A 29 12.04 8.41 18.51
N GLY A 30 11.86 9.17 17.43
CA GLY A 30 11.68 8.64 16.07
C GLY A 30 10.42 9.12 15.35
N VAL A 31 9.95 8.31 14.39
CA VAL A 31 8.76 8.61 13.58
C VAL A 31 7.52 8.17 14.34
N MET A 32 6.57 9.08 14.51
CA MET A 32 5.26 8.76 15.07
C MET A 32 4.30 8.40 13.95
N TYR A 33 3.53 7.34 14.15
CA TYR A 33 2.52 6.88 13.21
C TYR A 33 1.13 6.97 13.86
N THR A 34 0.14 7.37 13.07
CA THR A 34 -1.28 7.22 13.41
C THR A 34 -1.87 6.08 12.58
N GLN A 35 -2.95 5.49 13.08
CA GLN A 35 -3.70 4.44 12.40
C GLN A 35 -4.98 5.02 11.83
N ARG A 36 -5.28 4.66 10.58
CA ARG A 36 -6.53 4.98 9.90
C ARG A 36 -7.15 3.71 9.34
N GLU A 37 -8.42 3.47 9.65
CA GLU A 37 -9.19 2.38 9.04
C GLU A 37 -9.78 2.80 7.69
N GLY A 38 -9.87 1.86 6.76
CA GLY A 38 -10.55 2.07 5.49
C GLY A 38 -10.97 0.78 4.83
N VAL A 39 -11.95 0.89 3.93
CA VAL A 39 -12.39 -0.19 3.04
C VAL A 39 -11.74 0.01 1.68
N ILE A 40 -11.12 -1.03 1.13
CA ILE A 40 -10.57 -0.98 -0.24
C ILE A 40 -11.72 -0.88 -1.24
N THR A 41 -11.72 0.19 -2.04
CA THR A 41 -12.73 0.40 -3.09
C THR A 41 -12.19 0.19 -4.49
N ASP A 42 -10.86 0.30 -4.68
CA ASP A 42 -10.20 -0.03 -5.93
C ASP A 42 -8.72 -0.44 -5.72
N ILE A 43 -8.15 -1.13 -6.71
CA ILE A 43 -6.79 -1.69 -6.68
C ILE A 43 -6.06 -1.35 -7.98
N ALA A 44 -4.92 -0.67 -7.85
CA ALA A 44 -4.01 -0.41 -8.96
C ALA A 44 -2.71 -1.24 -8.83
N CYS A 45 -2.19 -1.69 -9.97
CA CYS A 45 -0.93 -2.43 -10.06
C CYS A 45 0.01 -1.76 -11.07
N THR A 46 1.17 -1.31 -10.60
CA THR A 46 2.25 -0.79 -11.46
C THR A 46 3.35 -1.83 -11.61
N HIS A 47 3.62 -2.26 -12.85
CA HIS A 47 4.74 -3.13 -13.18
C HIS A 47 5.83 -2.38 -13.97
N TYR A 48 7.04 -2.36 -13.44
CA TYR A 48 8.21 -1.74 -14.06
C TYR A 48 8.99 -2.78 -14.89
N ILE A 49 8.75 -2.82 -16.20
CA ILE A 49 9.32 -3.83 -17.12
C ILE A 49 10.85 -3.94 -16.99
N LYS A 50 11.57 -2.81 -16.87
CA LYS A 50 13.03 -2.81 -16.79
C LYS A 50 13.57 -3.46 -15.52
N THR A 51 12.89 -3.32 -14.39
CA THR A 51 13.37 -3.78 -13.08
C THR A 51 12.64 -5.03 -12.58
N GLY A 52 11.54 -5.42 -13.21
CA GLY A 52 10.65 -6.47 -12.72
C GLY A 52 9.89 -6.09 -11.44
N LYS A 53 9.98 -4.82 -11.00
CA LYS A 53 9.32 -4.37 -9.77
C LYS A 53 7.82 -4.29 -9.97
N ILE A 54 7.05 -4.82 -9.02
CA ILE A 54 5.59 -4.71 -8.95
C ILE A 54 5.22 -3.91 -7.72
N ILE A 55 4.28 -2.97 -7.86
CA ILE A 55 3.74 -2.18 -6.76
C ILE A 55 2.22 -2.23 -6.83
N PHE A 56 1.59 -2.62 -5.72
CA PHE A 56 0.16 -2.47 -5.52
C PHE A 56 -0.13 -1.20 -4.71
N THR A 57 -1.15 -0.47 -5.13
CA THR A 57 -1.71 0.68 -4.41
C THR A 57 -3.22 0.58 -4.40
N TYR A 58 -3.84 1.14 -3.37
CA TYR A 58 -5.24 0.92 -3.04
C TYR A 58 -5.94 2.24 -2.89
N GLU A 59 -7.15 2.33 -3.43
CA GLU A 59 -8.09 3.38 -3.09
C GLU A 59 -8.87 2.95 -1.86
N LEU A 60 -8.99 3.85 -0.88
CA LEU A 60 -9.82 3.62 0.31
C LEU A 60 -11.05 4.51 0.29
N ASN A 61 -12.19 3.94 0.69
CA ASN A 61 -13.46 4.62 0.96
C ASN A 61 -13.96 5.53 -0.20
N GLY A 62 -13.66 5.19 -1.46
CA GLY A 62 -14.07 6.01 -2.62
C GLY A 62 -13.39 7.38 -2.70
N SER A 63 -12.18 7.50 -2.14
CA SER A 63 -11.47 8.78 -2.04
C SER A 63 -10.89 9.31 -3.36
N GLY A 64 -10.83 8.49 -4.41
CA GLY A 64 -10.14 8.77 -5.66
C GLY A 64 -8.61 8.84 -5.53
N ARG A 65 -8.03 8.49 -4.37
CA ARG A 65 -6.59 8.56 -4.09
C ARG A 65 -6.03 7.16 -3.84
N TYR A 66 -4.96 6.82 -4.55
CA TYR A 66 -4.28 5.54 -4.39
C TYR A 66 -3.05 5.68 -3.49
N GLU A 67 -2.98 4.82 -2.49
CA GLU A 67 -1.89 4.80 -1.52
C GLU A 67 -1.35 3.38 -1.32
N ARG A 68 -0.12 3.28 -0.83
CA ARG A 68 0.46 2.00 -0.46
C ARG A 68 0.08 1.69 0.98
N ILE A 69 -0.56 0.55 1.21
CA ILE A 69 -0.76 0.02 2.55
C ILE A 69 0.59 -0.50 3.04
N MET A 70 1.15 0.12 4.08
CA MET A 70 2.34 -0.37 4.77
C MET A 70 1.89 -1.25 5.94
N THR A 71 2.40 -2.48 5.98
CA THR A 71 2.22 -3.34 7.15
C THR A 71 3.13 -2.88 8.30
N ILE A 72 2.76 -3.20 9.54
CA ILE A 72 3.56 -2.90 10.75
C ILE A 72 4.99 -3.48 10.64
N LYS A 73 5.14 -4.63 9.99
CA LYS A 73 6.44 -5.26 9.73
C LYS A 73 7.30 -4.47 8.75
N GLU A 74 6.69 -3.77 7.80
CA GLU A 74 7.38 -2.91 6.83
C GLU A 74 7.67 -1.50 7.37
N SER A 75 6.91 -1.02 8.36
CA SER A 75 7.12 0.30 8.98
C SER A 75 8.28 0.34 9.97
N GLY A 76 8.91 -0.80 10.25
CA GLY A 76 10.01 -0.92 11.23
C GLY A 76 9.57 -0.74 12.68
N LEU A 77 8.26 -0.76 12.96
CA LEU A 77 7.72 -0.74 14.32
C LEU A 77 7.73 -2.16 14.88
N THR A 78 8.68 -2.46 15.76
CA THR A 78 8.61 -3.66 16.61
C THR A 78 7.56 -3.42 17.70
N VAL A 79 6.55 -4.28 17.77
CA VAL A 79 5.64 -4.40 18.92
C VAL A 79 6.39 -4.73 20.20
#